data_AF-A0A9P0VMU2-F1
#
_entry.id   AF-A0A9P0VMU2-F1
#
_cell.length_a   1.000
_cell.length_b   1.000
_cell.length_c   1.000
_cell.angle_alpha   90.00
_cell.angle_beta   90.00
_cell.angle_gamma   90.00
#
_symmetry.space_group_name_H-M   'P 1'
#
loop_
_entity.id
_entity.type
_entity.pdbx_description
1 polymer ?
#
loop_
_entity_poly.entity_id
_entity_poly.type
_entity_poly.pdbx_seq_one_letter_code
_entity_poly.pdbx_strand_id
1 'polypeptide(L)'
;MDELSETTAGGVSEGNRNLVFAVNGERFELPSVDSSTTLLHFLRSQTRFKSPKLGCGEGGCGACVVLLSKYDHVNERVENHTVGSCLTLLCSINGCSVTTSEGIGNTKHGFHPIHQRFAGFHASQCGFCTPGLCISLFSALLDADNHLHRPDPLPGFSKLTASEAERAIAGNLCRCTGYRPIADACKSFASDIDIEDLGFNSFWKREDKDIREVKIKKLPFYYPSSNICVYPEFLKTEFKSAIQLGFQRHPWYSPVSLEELQGLLGSKVAENGERIKLVVGNTGTGYYKEPEEYDLYIDLRHIPDLSGFKRDNMGIEVGSAVTISKLILIFRDAPKDDSHSSGEIIFKKIADHMEKIASGFIRNTASIGGNLVMAHKKWFPSDISTLLLALGSSVTIMTGAKREKLTLEEFFNRPEFDSARTVLLSVWVPFWTPMKTGGHTLLFESYRASPRPLGNALAYANAAFLADVNLTENGYLVNFIHLAYGAFGTKHAVRARKVEDYLTGKIINVNVLYEAIKLVKVTVVPERGTTYPEFRSSLIAGFLFKFFHGFIGVDPAFVEDESKVITYNKYFCASDKQALISSAKQSVESTKEYYPVGEPIIKSGAAIQAS
;
A
#
# COMPACT_ATOMS: atom_id res chain seq x y z
N MET A 1 -21.15 -65.97 21.35
CA MET A 1 -21.33 -65.65 22.78
C MET A 1 -19.96 -65.55 23.40
N ASP A 2 -19.28 -64.41 23.56
CA ASP A 2 -19.43 -62.98 23.22
C ASP A 2 -17.98 -62.41 23.36
N GLU A 3 -17.40 -61.71 22.38
CA GLU A 3 -17.36 -60.25 22.15
C GLU A 3 -16.79 -59.35 23.29
N LEU A 4 -15.79 -58.52 22.90
CA LEU A 4 -15.35 -57.17 23.36
C LEU A 4 -13.81 -57.06 23.19
N SER A 5 -13.25 -56.54 22.08
CA SER A 5 -13.12 -55.15 21.59
C SER A 5 -12.09 -54.29 22.33
N GLU A 6 -10.89 -54.14 21.75
CA GLU A 6 -10.03 -52.96 21.90
C GLU A 6 -9.52 -52.54 20.51
N THR A 7 -10.17 -51.53 19.95
CA THR A 7 -9.72 -50.77 18.79
C THR A 7 -8.81 -49.64 19.25
N THR A 8 -7.51 -49.77 18.99
CA THR A 8 -6.57 -48.65 19.08
C THR A 8 -6.80 -47.68 17.93
N ALA A 9 -7.13 -46.43 18.27
CA ALA A 9 -7.28 -45.32 17.33
C ALA A 9 -5.98 -45.07 16.55
N GLY A 10 -6.10 -45.01 15.22
CA GLY A 10 -5.00 -44.74 14.30
C GLY A 10 -4.45 -43.33 14.47
N GLY A 11 -3.12 -43.24 14.63
CA GLY A 11 -2.38 -41.99 14.51
C GLY A 11 -2.46 -41.48 13.08
N VAL A 12 -2.86 -40.21 12.94
CA VAL A 12 -2.76 -39.46 11.68
C VAL A 12 -1.27 -39.22 11.41
N SER A 13 -0.75 -39.72 10.30
CA SER A 13 0.62 -39.45 9.87
C SER A 13 0.80 -37.96 9.58
N GLU A 14 1.59 -37.25 10.38
CA GLU A 14 2.03 -35.88 10.11
C GLU A 14 2.83 -35.83 8.80
N GLY A 15 2.17 -35.40 7.72
CA GLY A 15 2.81 -35.25 6.42
C GLY A 15 3.78 -34.07 6.41
N ASN A 16 5.07 -34.34 6.66
CA ASN A 16 6.15 -33.36 6.56
C ASN A 16 6.33 -32.90 5.10
N ARG A 17 5.58 -31.87 4.68
CA ARG A 17 5.68 -31.29 3.33
C ARG A 17 6.75 -30.20 3.29
N ASN A 18 7.59 -30.27 2.27
CA ASN A 18 8.64 -29.27 2.00
C ASN A 18 8.01 -27.92 1.62
N LEU A 19 8.72 -26.82 1.91
CA LEU A 19 8.37 -25.51 1.38
C LEU A 19 8.78 -25.46 -0.09
N VAL A 20 7.81 -25.31 -1.00
CA VAL A 20 8.06 -25.33 -2.45
C VAL A 20 7.70 -23.99 -3.08
N PHE A 21 8.61 -23.43 -3.85
CA PHE A 21 8.44 -22.15 -4.55
C PHE A 21 9.41 -22.06 -5.72
N ALA A 22 9.30 -20.99 -6.52
CA ALA A 22 10.25 -20.71 -7.59
C ALA A 22 11.03 -19.40 -7.33
N VAL A 23 12.28 -19.35 -7.78
CA VAL A 23 13.04 -18.09 -7.90
C VAL A 23 13.61 -18.01 -9.31
N ASN A 24 13.24 -16.97 -10.06
CA ASN A 24 13.62 -16.76 -11.46
C ASN A 24 13.37 -18.02 -12.34
N GLY A 25 12.25 -18.71 -12.08
CA GLY A 25 11.88 -19.94 -12.78
C GLY A 25 12.50 -21.24 -12.25
N GLU A 26 13.51 -21.17 -11.38
CA GLU A 26 14.15 -22.33 -10.75
C GLU A 26 13.35 -22.82 -9.54
N ARG A 27 13.12 -24.14 -9.45
CA ARG A 27 12.40 -24.79 -8.34
C ARG A 27 13.28 -24.87 -7.10
N PHE A 28 12.73 -24.43 -5.97
CA PHE A 28 13.31 -24.60 -4.64
C PHE A 28 12.36 -25.42 -3.79
N GLU A 29 12.91 -26.42 -3.12
CA GLU A 29 12.19 -27.34 -2.25
C GLU A 29 12.98 -27.48 -0.95
N LEU A 30 12.49 -26.86 0.13
CA LEU A 30 13.22 -26.76 1.39
C LEU A 30 12.60 -27.66 2.46
N PRO A 31 13.34 -28.69 2.93
CA PRO A 31 12.86 -29.65 3.91
C PRO A 31 13.06 -29.20 5.35
N SER A 32 13.49 -27.97 5.62
CA SER A 32 13.43 -27.30 6.94
C SER A 32 13.78 -25.83 6.75
N VAL A 33 13.02 -24.93 7.38
CA VAL A 33 13.23 -23.49 7.32
C VAL A 33 12.84 -22.89 8.68
N ASP A 34 13.69 -22.04 9.23
CA ASP A 34 13.32 -21.21 10.37
C ASP A 34 12.24 -20.21 9.95
N SER A 35 11.08 -20.23 10.63
CA SER A 35 9.91 -19.37 10.37
C SER A 35 10.22 -17.87 10.38
N SER A 36 11.28 -17.45 11.06
CA SER A 36 11.74 -16.06 11.10
C SER A 36 12.57 -15.65 9.86
N THR A 37 13.00 -16.62 9.03
CA THR A 37 13.83 -16.38 7.85
C THR A 37 13.12 -15.46 6.86
N THR A 38 13.75 -14.34 6.53
CA THR A 38 13.27 -13.44 5.49
C THR A 38 13.64 -13.94 4.09
N LEU A 39 12.82 -13.64 3.10
CA LEU A 39 13.09 -13.93 1.70
C LEU A 39 14.43 -13.32 1.25
N LEU A 40 14.74 -12.10 1.69
CA LEU A 40 16.02 -11.47 1.38
C LEU A 40 17.20 -12.23 1.96
N HIS A 41 17.10 -12.72 3.20
CA HIS A 41 18.16 -13.51 3.82
C HIS A 41 18.41 -14.80 3.02
N PHE A 42 17.34 -15.51 2.65
CA PHE A 42 17.42 -16.71 1.82
C PHE A 42 18.09 -16.43 0.47
N LEU A 43 17.58 -15.45 -0.30
CA LEU A 43 18.09 -15.12 -1.63
C LEU A 43 19.59 -14.81 -1.59
N ARG A 44 20.03 -14.01 -0.60
CA ARG A 44 21.42 -13.54 -0.54
C ARG A 44 22.41 -14.55 0.03
N SER A 45 21.97 -15.35 1.00
CA SER A 45 22.87 -16.23 1.78
C SER A 45 22.87 -17.66 1.27
N GLN A 46 21.75 -18.11 0.68
CA GLN A 46 21.56 -19.50 0.27
C GLN A 46 21.43 -19.67 -1.25
N THR A 47 21.35 -18.57 -2.01
CA THR A 47 21.28 -18.63 -3.47
C THR A 47 22.30 -17.70 -4.14
N ARG A 48 22.41 -17.83 -5.47
CA ARG A 48 23.20 -16.92 -6.30
C ARG A 48 22.48 -15.62 -6.66
N PHE A 49 21.18 -15.52 -6.39
CA PHE A 49 20.33 -14.40 -6.79
C PHE A 49 20.48 -13.24 -5.80
N LYS A 50 21.46 -12.38 -6.07
CA LYS A 50 21.91 -11.34 -5.14
C LYS A 50 21.52 -9.94 -5.62
N SER A 51 20.74 -9.81 -6.69
CA SER A 51 20.24 -8.52 -7.17
C SER A 51 19.44 -7.76 -6.09
N PRO A 52 18.59 -8.38 -5.23
CA PRO A 52 17.95 -7.68 -4.12
C PRO A 52 18.95 -7.32 -3.02
N LYS A 53 18.90 -6.08 -2.54
CA LYS A 53 19.87 -5.54 -1.58
C LYS A 53 19.23 -5.20 -0.24
N LEU A 54 19.95 -5.46 0.85
CA LEU A 54 19.60 -4.96 2.19
C LEU A 54 20.07 -3.50 2.32
N GLY A 55 19.15 -2.54 2.18
CA GLY A 55 19.44 -1.12 2.35
C GLY A 55 19.06 -0.58 3.74
N CYS A 56 17.86 -0.90 4.22
CA CYS A 56 17.33 -0.38 5.50
C CYS A 56 16.76 -1.47 6.43
N GLY A 57 16.25 -2.59 5.89
CA GLY A 57 15.64 -3.64 6.70
C GLY A 57 14.28 -3.29 7.32
N GLU A 58 13.67 -2.18 6.89
CA GLU A 58 12.40 -1.67 7.44
C GLU A 58 11.34 -1.37 6.37
N GLY A 59 11.59 -1.75 5.12
CA GLY A 59 10.65 -1.50 4.02
C GLY A 59 10.65 -0.06 3.47
N GLY A 60 11.52 0.82 3.97
CA GLY A 60 11.54 2.22 3.54
C GLY A 60 12.35 2.51 2.26
N CYS A 61 13.35 1.71 1.90
CA CYS A 61 14.26 2.08 0.79
C CYS A 61 13.92 1.50 -0.58
N GLY A 62 13.15 0.41 -0.66
CA GLY A 62 12.84 -0.28 -1.92
C GLY A 62 14.00 -1.02 -2.61
N ALA A 63 15.23 -1.05 -2.05
CA ALA A 63 16.38 -1.74 -2.67
C ALA A 63 16.25 -3.28 -2.68
N CYS A 64 15.36 -3.82 -1.85
CA CYS A 64 15.07 -5.25 -1.73
C CYS A 64 13.80 -5.68 -2.49
N VAL A 65 13.24 -4.81 -3.33
CA VAL A 65 11.98 -5.11 -4.03
C VAL A 65 12.18 -6.26 -5.00
N VAL A 66 11.27 -7.23 -4.93
CA VAL A 66 11.13 -8.36 -5.86
C VAL A 66 9.67 -8.44 -6.32
N LEU A 67 9.44 -9.07 -7.47
CA LEU A 67 8.10 -9.39 -7.93
C LEU A 67 7.70 -10.74 -7.32
N LEU A 68 6.54 -10.78 -6.68
CA LEU A 68 5.93 -12.01 -6.19
C LEU A 68 4.71 -12.33 -7.06
N SER A 69 4.72 -13.50 -7.67
CA SER A 69 3.66 -14.01 -8.52
C SER A 69 2.99 -15.18 -7.84
N LYS A 70 1.66 -15.15 -7.77
CA LYS A 70 0.83 -16.22 -7.19
C LYS A 70 -0.26 -16.59 -8.18
N TYR A 71 -0.61 -17.86 -8.26
CA TYR A 71 -1.76 -18.30 -9.03
C TYR A 71 -3.06 -18.16 -8.22
N ASP A 72 -4.01 -17.44 -8.78
CA ASP A 72 -5.39 -17.36 -8.30
C ASP A 72 -6.20 -18.47 -8.98
N HIS A 73 -6.52 -19.50 -8.21
CA HIS A 73 -7.28 -20.66 -8.67
C HIS A 73 -8.75 -20.36 -8.96
N VAL A 74 -9.31 -19.28 -8.40
CA VAL A 74 -10.72 -18.92 -8.61
C VAL A 74 -10.89 -18.27 -9.97
N ASN A 75 -9.98 -17.36 -10.33
CA ASN A 75 -10.00 -16.65 -11.61
C ASN A 75 -9.04 -17.23 -12.66
N GLU A 76 -8.42 -18.37 -12.36
CA GLU A 76 -7.45 -19.10 -13.19
C GLU A 76 -6.31 -18.24 -13.78
N ARG A 77 -5.86 -17.24 -13.03
CA ARG A 77 -4.89 -16.22 -13.49
C ARG A 77 -3.71 -16.06 -12.54
N VAL A 78 -2.60 -15.53 -13.05
CA VAL A 78 -1.45 -15.16 -12.22
C VAL A 78 -1.65 -13.73 -11.72
N GLU A 79 -1.66 -13.55 -10.39
CA GLU A 79 -1.60 -12.25 -9.75
C GLU A 79 -0.14 -11.88 -9.47
N ASN A 80 0.28 -10.71 -9.93
CA ASN A 80 1.63 -10.18 -9.74
C ASN A 80 1.57 -8.98 -8.80
N HIS A 81 2.50 -8.90 -7.86
CA HIS A 81 2.67 -7.70 -7.04
C HIS A 81 4.09 -7.60 -6.52
N THR A 82 4.57 -6.37 -6.34
CA THR A 82 5.88 -6.13 -5.72
C THR A 82 5.81 -6.32 -4.21
N VAL A 83 6.88 -6.86 -3.62
CA VAL A 83 7.04 -7.01 -2.18
C VAL A 83 8.44 -6.59 -1.74
N GLY A 84 8.58 -6.10 -0.50
CA GLY A 84 9.88 -5.88 0.12
C GLY A 84 10.41 -7.18 0.71
N SER A 85 11.35 -7.85 0.02
CA SER A 85 11.87 -9.16 0.45
C SER A 85 12.54 -9.14 1.84
N CYS A 86 12.96 -7.98 2.35
CA CYS A 86 13.49 -7.85 3.71
C CYS A 86 12.44 -8.05 4.82
N LEU A 87 11.14 -7.95 4.50
CA LEU A 87 10.04 -8.11 5.46
C LEU A 87 9.20 -9.36 5.15
N THR A 88 9.22 -9.86 3.92
CA THR A 88 8.54 -11.10 3.54
C THR A 88 9.22 -12.30 4.20
N LEU A 89 8.46 -13.08 4.98
CA LEU A 89 8.94 -14.33 5.57
C LEU A 89 8.94 -15.45 4.52
N LEU A 90 9.97 -16.29 4.51
CA LEU A 90 10.14 -17.32 3.49
C LEU A 90 9.02 -18.35 3.52
N CYS A 91 8.57 -18.77 4.70
CA CYS A 91 7.44 -19.70 4.84
C CYS A 91 6.13 -19.15 4.26
N SER A 92 6.01 -17.82 4.13
CA SER A 92 4.81 -17.16 3.61
C SER A 92 4.69 -17.19 2.08
N ILE A 93 5.70 -17.69 1.36
CA ILE A 93 5.73 -17.71 -0.11
C ILE A 93 5.57 -19.11 -0.72
N ASN A 94 5.08 -20.07 0.05
CA ASN A 94 4.80 -21.40 -0.46
C ASN A 94 3.86 -21.33 -1.69
N GLY A 95 4.19 -22.08 -2.75
CA GLY A 95 3.49 -22.07 -4.02
C GLY A 95 3.62 -20.78 -4.83
N CYS A 96 4.45 -19.82 -4.42
CA CYS A 96 4.66 -18.58 -5.16
C CYS A 96 5.91 -18.64 -6.04
N SER A 97 6.01 -17.72 -7.00
CA SER A 97 7.19 -17.49 -7.82
C SER A 97 7.77 -16.11 -7.54
N VAL A 98 9.08 -16.04 -7.34
CA VAL A 98 9.83 -14.81 -7.09
C VAL A 98 10.61 -14.44 -8.36
N THR A 99 10.40 -13.23 -8.88
CA THR A 99 11.24 -12.68 -9.96
C THR A 99 12.09 -11.53 -9.42
N THR A 100 13.41 -11.66 -9.61
CA THR A 100 14.43 -10.67 -9.24
C THR A 100 14.97 -9.97 -10.49
N SER A 101 15.77 -8.91 -10.32
CA SER A 101 16.25 -8.13 -11.48
C SER A 101 17.13 -8.98 -12.42
N GLU A 102 17.94 -9.88 -11.86
CA GLU A 102 18.77 -10.77 -12.68
C GLU A 102 17.94 -11.88 -13.36
N GLY A 103 16.70 -12.07 -12.89
CA GLY A 103 15.71 -12.98 -13.47
C GLY A 103 15.00 -12.42 -14.71
N ILE A 104 14.89 -11.09 -14.85
CA ILE A 104 14.33 -10.47 -16.07
C ILE A 104 15.39 -10.33 -17.18
N GLY A 105 16.68 -10.35 -16.83
CA GLY A 105 17.79 -10.38 -17.78
C GLY A 105 19.16 -10.20 -17.10
N ASN A 106 20.23 -10.69 -17.71
CA ASN A 106 21.57 -10.68 -17.12
C ASN A 106 22.68 -10.83 -18.19
N THR A 107 23.94 -10.87 -17.76
CA THR A 107 25.10 -11.00 -18.66
C THR A 107 25.14 -12.30 -19.45
N LYS A 108 24.50 -13.37 -18.97
CA LYS A 108 24.50 -14.70 -19.62
C LYS A 108 23.40 -14.84 -20.67
N HIS A 109 22.21 -14.32 -20.38
CA HIS A 109 21.02 -14.48 -21.22
C HIS A 109 20.63 -13.23 -22.01
N GLY A 110 21.37 -12.14 -21.83
CA GLY A 110 21.05 -10.83 -22.39
C GLY A 110 20.32 -9.95 -21.39
N PHE A 111 20.57 -8.65 -21.47
CA PHE A 111 19.93 -7.67 -20.62
C PHE A 111 18.53 -7.33 -21.13
N HIS A 112 17.57 -7.24 -20.19
CA HIS A 112 16.24 -6.71 -20.48
C HIS A 112 16.31 -5.25 -20.96
N PRO A 113 15.39 -4.78 -21.81
CA PRO A 113 15.31 -3.37 -22.21
C PRO A 113 15.28 -2.39 -21.02
N ILE A 114 14.71 -2.79 -19.87
CA ILE A 114 14.79 -1.99 -18.62
C ILE A 114 16.26 -1.74 -18.23
N HIS A 115 17.10 -2.77 -18.18
CA HIS A 115 18.52 -2.63 -17.82
C HIS A 115 19.27 -1.77 -18.84
N GLN A 116 18.99 -1.96 -20.13
CA GLN A 116 19.64 -1.23 -21.22
C GLN A 116 19.24 0.25 -21.22
N ARG A 117 17.95 0.56 -21.07
CA ARG A 117 17.46 1.93 -20.96
C ARG A 117 17.93 2.61 -19.69
N PHE A 118 17.95 1.93 -18.55
CA PHE A 118 18.56 2.47 -17.33
C PHE A 118 20.04 2.82 -17.52
N ALA A 119 20.80 1.97 -18.20
CA ALA A 119 22.20 2.26 -18.52
C ALA A 119 22.34 3.49 -19.45
N GLY A 120 21.59 3.52 -20.56
CA GLY A 120 21.67 4.58 -21.57
C GLY A 120 21.11 5.93 -21.14
N PHE A 121 20.14 5.98 -20.21
CA PHE A 121 19.65 7.23 -19.60
C PHE A 121 20.48 7.68 -18.38
N HIS A 122 21.60 7.01 -18.10
CA HIS A 122 22.45 7.25 -16.94
C HIS A 122 21.69 7.14 -15.61
N ALA A 123 20.73 6.21 -15.55
CA ALA A 123 19.85 5.95 -14.40
C ALA A 123 20.56 5.24 -13.24
N SER A 124 21.84 4.89 -13.38
CA SER A 124 22.62 4.17 -12.37
C SER A 124 24.00 4.80 -12.17
N GLN A 125 24.27 5.22 -10.93
CA GLN A 125 25.61 5.66 -10.49
C GLN A 125 26.24 4.58 -9.60
N CYS A 126 25.99 4.60 -8.29
CA CYS A 126 26.51 3.57 -7.37
C CYS A 126 25.90 2.18 -7.63
N GLY A 127 24.70 2.11 -8.21
CA GLY A 127 24.03 0.88 -8.62
C GLY A 127 23.24 0.16 -7.54
N PHE A 128 23.34 0.57 -6.27
CA PHE A 128 22.79 -0.22 -5.16
C PHE A 128 21.24 -0.28 -5.15
N CYS A 129 20.57 0.81 -5.53
CA CYS A 129 19.10 0.88 -5.60
C CYS A 129 18.53 0.41 -6.94
N THR A 130 19.38 0.25 -7.96
CA THR A 130 18.97 0.06 -9.35
C THR A 130 18.13 -1.21 -9.55
N PRO A 131 18.49 -2.39 -8.99
CA PRO A 131 17.69 -3.60 -9.16
C PRO A 131 16.25 -3.46 -8.65
N GLY A 132 16.08 -2.83 -7.48
CA GLY A 132 14.74 -2.60 -6.92
C GLY A 132 13.90 -1.64 -7.75
N LEU A 133 14.52 -0.63 -8.38
CA LEU A 133 13.85 0.28 -9.32
C LEU A 133 13.43 -0.46 -10.60
N CYS A 134 14.29 -1.33 -11.13
CA CYS A 134 14.00 -2.13 -12.32
C CYS A 134 12.80 -3.05 -12.10
N ILE A 135 12.71 -3.71 -10.93
CA ILE A 135 11.55 -4.56 -10.61
C ILE A 135 10.27 -3.76 -10.36
N SER A 136 10.36 -2.60 -9.69
CA SER A 136 9.19 -1.73 -9.54
C SER A 136 8.62 -1.31 -10.90
N LEU A 137 9.47 -0.91 -11.84
CA LEU A 137 9.07 -0.57 -13.21
C LEU A 137 8.52 -1.80 -13.94
N PHE A 138 9.20 -2.96 -13.83
CA PHE A 138 8.76 -4.20 -14.48
C PHE A 138 7.35 -4.60 -14.06
N SER A 139 7.02 -4.51 -12.76
CA SER A 139 5.65 -4.76 -12.28
C SER A 139 4.64 -3.82 -12.92
N ALA A 140 4.94 -2.53 -13.01
CA ALA A 140 4.03 -1.54 -13.59
C ALA A 140 3.81 -1.77 -15.10
N LEU A 141 4.85 -2.20 -15.82
CA LEU A 141 4.75 -2.57 -17.23
C LEU A 141 3.84 -3.80 -17.41
N LEU A 142 4.03 -4.85 -16.59
CA LEU A 142 3.16 -6.03 -16.62
C LEU A 142 1.70 -5.68 -16.34
N ASP A 143 1.44 -4.85 -15.32
CA ASP A 143 0.08 -4.46 -14.96
C ASP A 143 -0.60 -3.66 -16.08
N ALA A 144 0.13 -2.72 -16.70
CA ALA A 144 -0.39 -1.91 -17.78
C ALA A 144 -0.62 -2.72 -19.06
N ASP A 145 0.31 -3.59 -19.44
CA ASP A 145 0.26 -4.36 -20.68
C ASP A 145 -0.84 -5.43 -20.65
N ASN A 146 -1.15 -5.97 -19.47
CA ASN A 146 -2.27 -6.91 -19.28
C ASN A 146 -3.65 -6.22 -19.22
N HIS A 147 -3.71 -4.89 -19.25
CA HIS A 147 -4.97 -4.17 -19.14
C HIS A 147 -5.73 -4.16 -20.48
N LEU A 148 -6.78 -4.99 -20.58
CA LEU A 148 -7.53 -5.24 -21.83
C LEU A 148 -8.15 -3.98 -22.46
N HIS A 149 -8.55 -2.99 -21.66
CA HIS A 149 -9.26 -1.79 -22.15
C HIS A 149 -8.34 -0.61 -22.54
N ARG A 150 -7.02 -0.79 -22.50
CA ARG A 150 -6.08 0.27 -22.91
C ARG A 150 -5.68 0.10 -24.39
N PRO A 151 -5.61 1.20 -25.17
CA PRO A 151 -5.21 1.16 -26.57
C PRO A 151 -3.79 0.60 -26.70
N ASP A 152 -3.52 -0.08 -27.80
CA ASP A 152 -2.19 -0.61 -28.07
C ASP A 152 -1.20 0.56 -28.33
N PRO A 153 0.00 0.52 -27.72
CA PRO A 153 0.98 1.57 -27.86
C PRO A 153 1.74 1.42 -29.18
N LEU A 154 2.62 2.39 -29.48
CA LEU A 154 3.60 2.22 -30.56
C LEU A 154 4.51 1.00 -30.30
N PRO A 155 5.00 0.31 -31.34
CA PRO A 155 5.96 -0.79 -31.18
C PRO A 155 7.19 -0.34 -30.38
N GLY A 156 7.57 -1.13 -29.37
CA GLY A 156 8.69 -0.81 -28.48
C GLY A 156 8.30 -0.02 -27.21
N PHE A 157 7.00 0.19 -26.98
CA PHE A 157 6.43 0.87 -25.81
C PHE A 157 5.39 -0.01 -25.11
N SER A 158 5.03 0.37 -23.89
CA SER A 158 4.02 -0.26 -23.04
C SER A 158 2.73 0.57 -23.02
N LYS A 159 1.62 -0.05 -22.61
CA LYS A 159 0.34 0.64 -22.30
C LYS A 159 0.42 1.53 -21.04
N LEU A 160 1.57 1.55 -20.38
CA LEU A 160 1.88 2.40 -19.23
C LEU A 160 1.85 3.89 -19.63
N THR A 161 1.35 4.76 -18.76
CA THR A 161 1.44 6.23 -18.94
C THR A 161 2.68 6.80 -18.25
N ALA A 162 3.12 7.99 -18.65
CA ALA A 162 4.29 8.66 -18.07
C ALA A 162 4.09 8.94 -16.56
N SER A 163 2.86 9.29 -16.16
CA SER A 163 2.51 9.47 -14.74
C SER A 163 2.63 8.17 -13.95
N GLU A 164 2.18 7.04 -14.51
CA GLU A 164 2.31 5.73 -13.87
C GLU A 164 3.78 5.28 -13.81
N ALA A 165 4.57 5.57 -14.84
CA ALA A 165 6.01 5.28 -14.87
C ALA A 165 6.77 5.99 -13.74
N GLU A 166 6.49 7.27 -13.47
CA GLU A 166 7.06 7.97 -12.32
C GLU A 166 6.48 7.47 -10.98
N ARG A 167 5.20 7.12 -10.94
CA ARG A 167 4.57 6.60 -9.72
C ARG A 167 5.13 5.23 -9.32
N ALA A 168 5.49 4.39 -10.29
CA ALA A 168 6.02 3.05 -10.07
C ALA A 168 7.27 3.05 -9.18
N ILE A 169 8.12 4.07 -9.32
CA ILE A 169 9.39 4.19 -8.58
C ILE A 169 9.31 5.07 -7.32
N ALA A 170 8.14 5.64 -6.99
CA ALA A 170 7.97 6.54 -5.85
C ALA A 170 8.31 5.88 -4.49
N GLY A 171 8.25 4.54 -4.42
CA GLY A 171 8.62 3.77 -3.24
C GLY A 171 10.12 3.47 -3.09
N ASN A 172 10.94 3.81 -4.08
CA ASN A 172 12.35 3.45 -4.13
C ASN A 172 13.25 4.65 -3.80
N LEU A 173 14.23 4.46 -2.92
CA LEU A 173 15.17 5.49 -2.52
C LEU A 173 16.46 5.44 -3.33
N CYS A 174 16.83 6.58 -3.93
CA CYS A 174 18.13 6.78 -4.57
C CYS A 174 18.82 8.01 -3.99
N ARG A 175 20.09 7.87 -3.57
CA ARG A 175 20.87 8.97 -3.00
C ARG A 175 21.76 9.68 -4.01
N CYS A 176 22.04 9.06 -5.16
CA CYS A 176 23.08 9.51 -6.09
C CYS A 176 22.54 10.29 -7.29
N THR A 177 21.45 9.82 -7.91
CA THR A 177 21.04 10.30 -9.25
C THR A 177 20.17 11.54 -9.24
N GLY A 178 19.59 11.90 -8.10
CA GLY A 178 18.57 12.96 -8.03
C GLY A 178 17.27 12.62 -8.78
N TYR A 179 17.02 11.34 -9.05
CA TYR A 179 15.82 10.78 -9.70
C TYR A 179 15.51 11.18 -11.13
N ARG A 180 15.90 12.36 -11.62
CA ARG A 180 15.67 12.74 -13.02
C ARG A 180 16.09 11.57 -13.95
N PRO A 181 17.33 11.05 -13.84
CA PRO A 181 17.61 9.63 -13.92
C PRO A 181 16.85 8.68 -14.86
N ILE A 182 16.63 7.47 -14.38
CA ILE A 182 15.49 7.01 -13.57
C ILE A 182 14.15 7.49 -14.11
N ALA A 183 13.64 8.68 -13.76
CA ALA A 183 12.33 9.13 -14.23
C ALA A 183 12.21 9.11 -15.76
N ASP A 184 13.20 9.63 -16.49
CA ASP A 184 13.14 9.57 -17.97
C ASP A 184 13.37 8.15 -18.51
N ALA A 185 14.20 7.34 -17.84
CA ALA A 185 14.35 5.93 -18.19
C ALA A 185 13.01 5.17 -18.08
N CYS A 186 12.24 5.43 -17.01
CA CYS A 186 10.91 4.87 -16.80
C CYS A 186 9.91 5.41 -17.83
N LYS A 187 9.83 6.74 -18.01
CA LYS A 187 8.93 7.39 -18.97
C LYS A 187 9.21 6.97 -20.42
N SER A 188 10.44 6.56 -20.75
CA SER A 188 10.77 6.06 -22.09
C SER A 188 9.92 4.85 -22.53
N PHE A 189 9.30 4.12 -21.61
CA PHE A 189 8.41 3.00 -21.91
C PHE A 189 6.94 3.42 -22.10
N ALA A 190 6.56 4.64 -21.74
CA ALA A 190 5.18 5.06 -21.70
C ALA A 190 4.58 5.31 -23.09
N SER A 191 3.26 5.13 -23.23
CA SER A 191 2.52 5.31 -24.48
C SER A 191 2.28 6.78 -24.85
N ASP A 192 2.24 7.66 -23.86
CA ASP A 192 1.91 9.08 -23.96
C ASP A 192 3.13 10.01 -23.87
N ILE A 193 4.35 9.45 -23.90
CA ILE A 193 5.58 10.24 -23.79
C ILE A 193 5.96 10.91 -25.11
N ASP A 194 6.32 12.18 -25.05
CA ASP A 194 7.13 12.80 -26.09
C ASP A 194 8.60 12.41 -25.86
N ILE A 195 9.20 11.70 -26.80
CA ILE A 195 10.60 11.26 -26.72
C ILE A 195 11.56 12.47 -26.68
N GLU A 196 11.13 13.63 -27.16
CA GLU A 196 11.92 14.87 -27.11
C GLU A 196 11.94 15.51 -25.72
N ASP A 197 10.99 15.16 -24.85
CA ASP A 197 10.95 15.56 -23.44
C ASP A 197 11.86 14.70 -22.54
N LEU A 198 12.36 13.58 -23.06
CA LEU A 198 13.32 12.75 -22.33
C LEU A 198 14.68 13.45 -22.28
N GLY A 199 15.26 13.51 -21.08
CA GLY A 199 16.52 14.20 -20.82
C GLY A 199 17.76 13.51 -21.40
N PHE A 200 18.90 13.99 -20.93
CA PHE A 200 20.24 13.54 -21.34
C PHE A 200 20.42 12.01 -21.34
N ASN A 201 20.89 11.46 -22.46
CA ASN A 201 21.05 10.02 -22.69
C ASN A 201 22.13 9.71 -23.74
N SER A 202 22.49 8.42 -23.86
CA SER A 202 23.49 7.91 -24.81
C SER A 202 22.91 7.41 -26.14
N PHE A 203 21.59 7.45 -26.34
CA PHE A 203 20.94 6.91 -27.54
C PHE A 203 20.89 7.94 -28.67
N TRP A 204 20.68 9.22 -28.35
CA TRP A 204 20.71 10.32 -29.31
C TRP A 204 21.23 11.60 -28.66
N LYS A 205 21.74 12.52 -29.48
CA LYS A 205 22.04 13.89 -29.06
C LYS A 205 20.83 14.78 -29.35
N ARG A 206 20.62 15.83 -28.56
CA ARG A 206 19.54 16.80 -28.80
C ARG A 206 19.72 17.53 -30.14
N GLU A 207 20.96 17.75 -30.54
CA GLU A 207 21.33 18.41 -31.80
C GLU A 207 21.19 17.50 -33.03
N ASP A 208 20.95 16.20 -32.83
CA ASP A 208 20.68 15.29 -33.93
C ASP A 208 19.38 15.74 -34.60
N LYS A 209 19.46 16.10 -35.89
CA LYS A 209 18.30 16.41 -36.75
C LYS A 209 17.48 15.18 -37.11
N ASP A 210 17.74 14.06 -36.43
CA ASP A 210 17.01 12.82 -36.59
C ASP A 210 15.54 13.05 -36.27
N ILE A 211 14.68 12.70 -37.21
CA ILE A 211 13.23 12.69 -37.00
C ILE A 211 12.86 11.69 -35.90
N ARG A 212 11.72 11.92 -35.24
CA ARG A 212 11.23 11.13 -34.09
C ARG A 212 11.34 9.61 -34.28
N GLU A 213 11.00 9.10 -35.46
CA GLU A 213 11.05 7.68 -35.80
C GLU A 213 12.46 7.07 -35.71
N VAL A 214 13.48 7.84 -36.08
CA VAL A 214 14.89 7.40 -36.00
C VAL A 214 15.34 7.34 -34.55
N LYS A 215 14.97 8.33 -33.72
CA LYS A 215 15.25 8.31 -32.27
C LYS A 215 14.61 7.10 -31.59
N ILE A 216 13.37 6.77 -31.93
CA ILE A 216 12.66 5.58 -31.41
C ILE A 216 13.41 4.29 -31.78
N LYS A 217 13.89 4.15 -33.02
CA LYS A 217 14.64 2.97 -33.46
C LYS A 217 15.98 2.79 -32.74
N LYS A 218 16.55 3.85 -32.16
CA LYS A 218 17.79 3.79 -31.36
C LYS A 218 17.54 3.33 -29.91
N LEU A 219 16.29 3.37 -29.43
CA LEU A 219 15.97 2.83 -28.10
C LEU A 219 16.01 1.29 -28.13
N PRO A 220 16.52 0.67 -27.05
CA PRO A 220 16.34 -0.76 -26.84
C PRO A 220 14.86 -1.15 -26.92
N PHE A 221 14.52 -2.03 -27.86
CA PHE A 221 13.14 -2.36 -28.17
C PHE A 221 12.50 -3.15 -27.03
N TYR A 222 11.34 -2.70 -26.54
CA TYR A 222 10.57 -3.39 -25.50
C TYR A 222 9.49 -4.28 -26.12
N TYR A 223 9.41 -5.53 -25.66
CA TYR A 223 8.39 -6.48 -26.06
C TYR A 223 7.46 -6.74 -24.87
N PRO A 224 6.22 -6.24 -24.88
CA PRO A 224 5.23 -6.48 -23.82
C PRO A 224 5.04 -7.98 -23.50
N SER A 225 5.10 -8.81 -24.53
CA SER A 225 4.98 -10.27 -24.46
C SER A 225 6.31 -11.00 -24.26
N SER A 226 7.34 -10.33 -23.72
CA SER A 226 8.65 -10.95 -23.50
C SER A 226 8.52 -12.31 -22.78
N ASN A 227 9.29 -13.31 -23.22
CA ASN A 227 9.27 -14.72 -22.75
C ASN A 227 9.69 -14.91 -21.28
N ILE A 228 9.59 -13.89 -20.43
CA ILE A 228 9.89 -13.97 -19.00
C ILE A 228 8.74 -14.73 -18.35
N CYS A 229 8.98 -16.02 -18.07
CA CYS A 229 8.06 -16.84 -17.31
C CYS A 229 8.04 -16.37 -15.85
N VAL A 230 7.09 -15.50 -15.51
CA VAL A 230 6.91 -14.99 -14.14
C VAL A 230 6.34 -16.04 -13.19
N TYR A 231 5.63 -17.04 -13.72
CA TYR A 231 5.06 -18.15 -12.95
C TYR A 231 5.20 -19.49 -13.69
N PRO A 232 6.12 -20.37 -13.24
CA PRO A 232 6.34 -21.67 -13.87
C PRO A 232 5.14 -22.62 -13.80
N GLU A 233 4.96 -23.43 -14.84
CA GLU A 233 3.84 -24.38 -14.94
C GLU A 233 3.84 -25.45 -13.83
N PHE A 234 5.02 -25.84 -13.34
CA PHE A 234 5.12 -26.84 -12.25
C PHE A 234 4.46 -26.37 -10.95
N LEU A 235 4.40 -25.06 -10.70
CA LEU A 235 3.71 -24.54 -9.52
C LEU A 235 2.18 -24.61 -9.68
N LYS A 236 1.66 -24.64 -10.91
CA LYS A 236 0.21 -24.81 -11.14
C LYS A 236 -0.25 -26.24 -10.88
N THR A 237 0.60 -27.23 -11.16
CA THR A 237 0.29 -28.65 -10.95
C THR A 237 0.39 -29.05 -9.47
N GLU A 238 1.39 -28.55 -8.74
CA GLU A 238 1.59 -28.87 -7.32
C GLU A 238 0.45 -28.37 -6.41
N PHE A 239 -0.12 -27.19 -6.69
CA PHE A 239 -1.14 -26.60 -5.82
C PHE A 239 -2.47 -27.36 -5.85
N LYS A 240 -2.81 -28.02 -6.97
CA LYS A 240 -4.00 -28.90 -7.06
C LYS A 240 -3.93 -30.08 -6.07
N SER A 241 -2.72 -30.55 -5.75
CA SER A 241 -2.50 -31.63 -4.78
C SER A 241 -2.36 -31.14 -3.32
N ALA A 242 -2.15 -29.82 -3.13
CA ALA A 242 -1.91 -29.22 -1.82
C ALA A 242 -3.21 -28.79 -1.09
N ILE A 243 -4.23 -28.31 -1.81
CA ILE A 243 -5.51 -27.82 -1.24
C ILE A 243 -6.23 -28.87 -0.38
N GLN A 244 -6.00 -30.17 -0.60
CA GLN A 244 -6.69 -31.24 0.13
C GLN A 244 -6.17 -31.47 1.57
N LEU A 245 -5.01 -30.93 1.97
CA LEU A 245 -4.37 -31.27 3.24
C LEU A 245 -3.60 -30.04 3.75
N GLY A 246 -4.11 -29.38 4.80
CA GLY A 246 -3.56 -28.14 5.38
C GLY A 246 -2.04 -28.17 5.63
N PHE A 247 -1.38 -27.02 5.49
CA PHE A 247 0.06 -26.89 5.76
C PHE A 247 0.30 -26.75 7.27
N GLN A 248 0.83 -27.80 7.87
CA GLN A 248 1.34 -27.80 9.24
C GLN A 248 2.82 -28.14 9.21
N ARG A 249 3.66 -27.23 9.71
CA ARG A 249 5.09 -27.48 9.83
C ARG A 249 5.59 -26.75 11.04
N HIS A 250 5.92 -27.44 12.12
CA HIS A 250 6.49 -26.79 13.30
C HIS A 250 7.70 -25.91 12.92
N PRO A 251 7.72 -24.58 13.19
CA PRO A 251 6.74 -23.74 13.92
C PRO A 251 5.89 -22.74 13.08
N TRP A 252 5.51 -23.06 11.84
CA TRP A 252 4.60 -22.29 10.96
C TRP A 252 3.28 -23.03 10.67
N TYR A 253 2.15 -22.34 10.88
CA TYR A 253 0.80 -22.85 10.64
C TYR A 253 0.02 -21.94 9.70
N SER A 254 -0.73 -22.53 8.78
CA SER A 254 -1.57 -21.80 7.81
C SER A 254 -3.01 -22.30 7.87
N PRO A 255 -3.79 -21.92 8.91
CA PRO A 255 -5.17 -22.37 9.05
C PRO A 255 -6.03 -21.93 7.86
N VAL A 256 -6.97 -22.77 7.47
CA VAL A 256 -7.90 -22.50 6.35
C VAL A 256 -9.30 -22.11 6.80
N SER A 257 -9.58 -22.20 8.10
CA SER A 257 -10.85 -21.77 8.70
C SER A 257 -10.68 -21.09 10.06
N LEU A 258 -11.72 -20.41 10.53
CA LEU A 258 -11.72 -19.78 11.85
C LEU A 258 -11.74 -20.81 12.98
N GLU A 259 -12.34 -21.98 12.75
CA GLU A 259 -12.40 -23.09 13.70
C GLU A 259 -11.00 -23.68 13.90
N GLU A 260 -10.24 -23.88 12.83
CA GLU A 260 -8.84 -24.35 12.91
C GLU A 260 -7.96 -23.32 13.64
N LEU A 261 -8.10 -22.03 13.30
CA LEU A 261 -7.40 -20.96 14.01
C LEU A 261 -7.74 -20.97 15.51
N GLN A 262 -9.01 -21.11 15.88
CA GLN A 262 -9.42 -21.16 17.27
C GLN A 262 -8.85 -22.40 17.98
N GLY A 263 -8.80 -23.55 17.32
CA GLY A 263 -8.16 -24.76 17.85
C GLY A 263 -6.66 -24.57 18.12
N LEU A 264 -5.94 -23.91 17.21
CA LEU A 264 -4.52 -23.59 17.36
C LEU A 264 -4.27 -22.64 18.53
N LEU A 265 -5.05 -21.57 18.64
CA LEU A 265 -4.93 -20.61 19.75
C LEU A 265 -5.35 -21.24 21.08
N GLY A 266 -6.34 -22.14 21.09
CA GLY A 266 -6.82 -22.81 22.30
C GLY A 266 -5.84 -23.85 22.85
N SER A 267 -5.34 -24.75 22.00
CA SER A 267 -4.44 -25.85 22.41
C SER A 267 -3.05 -25.35 22.81
N LYS A 268 -2.42 -24.50 21.99
CA LYS A 268 -1.01 -24.11 22.16
C LYS A 268 -0.78 -23.07 23.25
N VAL A 269 -1.75 -22.17 23.48
CA VAL A 269 -1.67 -21.17 24.55
C VAL A 269 -1.98 -21.76 25.93
N ALA A 270 -2.79 -22.83 25.98
CA ALA A 270 -3.18 -23.47 27.23
C ALA A 270 -2.15 -24.49 27.75
N GLU A 271 -1.41 -25.18 26.86
CA GLU A 271 -0.55 -26.29 27.27
C GLU A 271 0.91 -25.90 27.55
N ASN A 272 1.50 -24.94 26.83
CA ASN A 272 2.97 -24.74 26.84
C ASN A 272 3.48 -23.31 27.11
N GLY A 273 2.62 -22.28 27.14
CA GLY A 273 3.08 -20.89 27.27
C GLY A 273 3.89 -20.36 26.06
N GLU A 274 3.72 -20.99 24.89
CA GLU A 274 4.39 -20.62 23.64
C GLU A 274 4.01 -19.20 23.18
N ARG A 275 4.99 -18.43 22.70
CA ARG A 275 4.76 -17.10 22.13
C ARG A 275 4.35 -17.21 20.66
N ILE A 276 3.11 -16.80 20.39
CA ILE A 276 2.51 -16.88 19.07
C ILE A 276 2.62 -15.53 18.33
N LYS A 277 3.03 -15.60 17.07
CA LYS A 277 2.96 -14.50 16.12
C LYS A 277 1.88 -14.74 15.08
N LEU A 278 0.88 -13.87 15.06
CA LEU A 278 -0.07 -13.79 13.96
C LEU A 278 0.57 -13.01 12.81
N VAL A 279 0.56 -13.60 11.61
CA VAL A 279 1.22 -13.04 10.43
C VAL A 279 0.22 -12.86 9.29
N VAL A 280 0.34 -11.70 8.63
CA VAL A 280 -0.23 -11.45 7.31
C VAL A 280 0.89 -10.93 6.41
N GLY A 281 1.23 -9.64 6.52
CA GLY A 281 2.28 -9.00 5.72
C GLY A 281 3.65 -8.88 6.39
N ASN A 282 3.73 -9.06 7.71
CA ASN A 282 4.93 -8.85 8.54
C ASN A 282 5.59 -7.45 8.43
N THR A 283 4.92 -6.49 7.79
CA THR A 283 5.48 -5.16 7.46
C THR A 283 5.77 -4.28 8.67
N GLY A 284 5.04 -4.48 9.78
CA GLY A 284 5.21 -3.70 11.00
C GLY A 284 6.56 -3.92 11.71
N THR A 285 7.14 -5.11 11.55
CA THR A 285 8.41 -5.51 12.20
C THR A 285 9.63 -4.77 11.68
N GLY A 286 9.50 -4.18 10.50
CA GLY A 286 10.55 -3.38 9.89
C GLY A 286 10.92 -2.19 10.75
N TYR A 287 9.91 -1.39 11.12
CA TYR A 287 10.08 -0.16 11.88
C TYR A 287 9.87 -0.39 13.39
N TYR A 288 8.82 -1.12 13.77
CA TYR A 288 8.56 -1.49 15.17
C TYR A 288 9.21 -2.82 15.47
N LYS A 289 10.51 -2.77 15.77
CA LYS A 289 11.31 -3.94 16.10
C LYS A 289 10.68 -4.71 17.26
N GLU A 290 10.58 -6.01 17.08
CA GLU A 290 10.14 -6.95 18.11
C GLU A 290 11.40 -7.55 18.71
N PRO A 291 11.71 -7.25 19.98
CA PRO A 291 12.94 -7.74 20.63
C PRO A 291 12.84 -9.22 21.02
N GLU A 292 11.62 -9.77 21.06
CA GLU A 292 11.35 -11.13 21.48
C GLU A 292 11.24 -12.08 20.29
N GLU A 293 11.78 -13.29 20.47
CA GLU A 293 11.62 -14.40 19.53
C GLU A 293 10.27 -15.08 19.74
N TYR A 294 9.67 -15.53 18.64
CA TYR A 294 8.37 -16.22 18.67
C TYR A 294 8.59 -17.71 18.44
N ASP A 295 7.93 -18.52 19.26
CA ASP A 295 7.98 -19.98 19.17
C ASP A 295 7.09 -20.49 18.05
N LEU A 296 6.05 -19.73 17.68
CA LEU A 296 5.03 -20.13 16.72
C LEU A 296 4.61 -18.99 15.79
N TYR A 297 4.37 -19.30 14.52
CA TYR A 297 3.87 -18.39 13.52
C TYR A 297 2.56 -18.92 12.94
N ILE A 298 1.52 -18.10 12.89
CA ILE A 298 0.22 -18.44 12.31
C ILE A 298 -0.11 -17.45 11.20
N ASP A 299 -0.22 -17.95 9.97
CA ASP A 299 -0.54 -17.18 8.78
C ASP A 299 -2.04 -17.12 8.54
N LEU A 300 -2.61 -15.91 8.64
CA LEU A 300 -4.04 -15.69 8.55
C LEU A 300 -4.57 -15.57 7.12
N ARG A 301 -3.68 -15.52 6.11
CA ARG A 301 -4.07 -15.22 4.72
C ARG A 301 -4.90 -16.32 4.05
N HIS A 302 -4.86 -17.53 4.59
CA HIS A 302 -5.55 -18.69 4.04
C HIS A 302 -7.00 -18.84 4.53
N ILE A 303 -7.43 -18.01 5.49
CA ILE A 303 -8.81 -18.01 6.00
C ILE A 303 -9.67 -17.09 5.13
N PRO A 304 -10.67 -17.62 4.37
CA PRO A 304 -11.47 -16.81 3.45
C PRO A 304 -12.21 -15.66 4.14
N ASP A 305 -12.74 -15.86 5.34
CA ASP A 305 -13.43 -14.84 6.13
C ASP A 305 -12.54 -13.63 6.47
N LEU A 306 -11.21 -13.82 6.54
CA LEU A 306 -10.25 -12.75 6.84
C LEU A 306 -9.67 -12.11 5.58
N SER A 307 -9.64 -12.85 4.46
CA SER A 307 -9.00 -12.41 3.22
C SER A 307 -9.96 -11.80 2.19
N GLY A 308 -11.27 -11.89 2.44
CA GLY A 308 -12.33 -11.37 1.57
C GLY A 308 -12.99 -10.09 2.08
N PHE A 309 -14.04 -9.66 1.37
CA PHE A 309 -14.94 -8.59 1.79
C PHE A 309 -16.38 -8.94 1.41
N LYS A 310 -17.34 -8.36 2.11
CA LYS A 310 -18.77 -8.44 1.84
C LYS A 310 -19.33 -7.03 1.78
N ARG A 311 -20.36 -6.82 0.97
CA ARG A 311 -21.00 -5.51 0.80
C ARG A 311 -22.51 -5.68 0.81
N ASP A 312 -23.20 -4.76 1.46
CA ASP A 312 -24.65 -4.61 1.41
C ASP A 312 -25.04 -3.14 1.13
N ASN A 313 -26.29 -2.75 1.44
CA ASN A 313 -26.78 -1.37 1.23
C ASN A 313 -26.35 -0.40 2.34
N MET A 314 -25.83 -0.90 3.46
CA MET A 314 -25.48 -0.15 4.66
C MET A 314 -23.97 0.06 4.81
N GLY A 315 -23.14 -0.81 4.24
CA GLY A 315 -21.69 -0.66 4.26
C GLY A 315 -20.91 -1.77 3.59
N ILE A 316 -19.61 -1.79 3.89
CA ILE A 316 -18.64 -2.78 3.44
C ILE A 316 -18.02 -3.43 4.67
N GLU A 317 -18.11 -4.75 4.78
CA GLU A 317 -17.35 -5.55 5.72
C GLU A 317 -16.08 -6.04 5.06
N VAL A 318 -14.92 -5.72 5.63
CA VAL A 318 -13.60 -6.08 5.10
C VAL A 318 -12.91 -7.00 6.09
N GLY A 319 -12.46 -8.18 5.64
CA GLY A 319 -11.67 -9.10 6.47
C GLY A 319 -10.32 -8.50 6.87
N SER A 320 -9.81 -8.89 8.04
CA SER A 320 -8.61 -8.28 8.63
C SER A 320 -7.29 -8.59 7.89
N ALA A 321 -7.25 -9.66 7.09
CA ALA A 321 -6.11 -10.03 6.26
C ALA A 321 -6.12 -9.35 4.88
N VAL A 322 -7.18 -8.60 4.52
CA VAL A 322 -7.22 -7.82 3.29
C VAL A 322 -6.09 -6.78 3.27
N THR A 323 -5.28 -6.83 2.21
CA THR A 323 -4.16 -5.91 2.00
C THR A 323 -4.65 -4.48 1.76
N ILE A 324 -3.86 -3.47 2.12
CA ILE A 324 -4.20 -2.07 1.89
C ILE A 324 -4.37 -1.80 0.38
N SER A 325 -3.56 -2.39 -0.49
CA SER A 325 -3.74 -2.25 -1.94
C SER A 325 -5.09 -2.78 -2.43
N LYS A 326 -5.54 -3.95 -1.95
CA LYS A 326 -6.87 -4.49 -2.26
C LYS A 326 -7.99 -3.60 -1.69
N LEU A 327 -7.80 -3.05 -0.49
CA LEU A 327 -8.77 -2.12 0.12
C LEU A 327 -8.94 -0.84 -0.70
N ILE A 328 -7.85 -0.28 -1.24
CA ILE A 328 -7.90 0.89 -2.15
C ILE A 328 -8.75 0.57 -3.38
N LEU A 329 -8.59 -0.62 -3.97
CA LEU A 329 -9.41 -1.07 -5.12
C LEU A 329 -10.87 -1.23 -4.73
N ILE A 330 -11.17 -1.90 -3.60
CA ILE A 330 -12.55 -2.07 -3.10
C ILE A 330 -13.28 -0.72 -2.94
N PHE A 331 -12.58 0.30 -2.44
CA PHE A 331 -13.15 1.65 -2.29
C PHE A 331 -13.28 2.41 -3.62
N ARG A 332 -12.40 2.16 -4.60
CA ARG A 332 -12.53 2.76 -5.94
C ARG A 332 -13.63 2.13 -6.78
N ASP A 333 -13.85 0.83 -6.61
CA ASP A 333 -14.83 0.04 -7.36
C ASP A 333 -16.23 0.06 -6.71
N ALA A 334 -16.46 0.92 -5.72
CA ALA A 334 -17.78 1.10 -5.15
C ALA A 334 -18.79 1.52 -6.26
N PRO A 335 -19.92 0.78 -6.45
CA PRO A 335 -20.97 1.06 -7.42
C PRO A 335 -21.42 2.51 -7.44
N LYS A 336 -21.62 2.96 -8.66
CA LYS A 336 -22.31 4.18 -9.05
C LYS A 336 -23.81 3.89 -9.00
N ASP A 337 -24.41 4.00 -7.82
CA ASP A 337 -25.87 3.99 -7.73
C ASP A 337 -26.35 5.45 -7.75
N ASP A 338 -27.29 5.76 -8.64
CA ASP A 338 -27.85 7.12 -8.84
C ASP A 338 -28.46 7.70 -7.53
N SER A 339 -28.73 6.84 -6.55
CA SER A 339 -29.25 7.21 -5.22
C SER A 339 -28.18 7.59 -4.17
N HIS A 340 -26.88 7.36 -4.44
CA HIS A 340 -25.81 7.38 -3.42
C HIS A 340 -24.56 8.21 -3.79
N SER A 341 -24.70 9.21 -4.66
CA SER A 341 -23.58 10.00 -5.24
C SER A 341 -22.56 10.54 -4.22
N SER A 342 -22.98 10.86 -2.99
CA SER A 342 -22.08 11.38 -1.94
C SER A 342 -21.19 10.32 -1.29
N GLY A 343 -21.69 9.09 -1.12
CA GLY A 343 -20.95 7.99 -0.47
C GLY A 343 -19.78 7.48 -1.33
N GLU A 344 -19.96 7.46 -2.66
CA GLU A 344 -18.90 7.12 -3.62
C GLU A 344 -17.73 8.10 -3.53
N ILE A 345 -18.03 9.41 -3.45
CA ILE A 345 -17.01 10.46 -3.34
C ILE A 345 -16.17 10.27 -2.08
N ILE A 346 -16.79 9.85 -0.97
CA ILE A 346 -16.09 9.57 0.29
C ILE A 346 -15.10 8.42 0.12
N PHE A 347 -15.52 7.29 -0.45
CA PHE A 347 -14.62 6.16 -0.65
C PHE A 347 -13.49 6.47 -1.61
N LYS A 348 -13.76 7.25 -2.67
CA LYS A 348 -12.71 7.73 -3.57
C LYS A 348 -11.68 8.60 -2.83
N LYS A 349 -12.12 9.57 -2.02
CA LYS A 349 -11.21 10.41 -1.21
C LYS A 349 -10.40 9.58 -0.20
N ILE A 350 -11.00 8.54 0.38
CA ILE A 350 -10.30 7.61 1.28
C ILE A 350 -9.24 6.82 0.52
N ALA A 351 -9.59 6.26 -0.64
CA ALA A 351 -8.65 5.55 -1.50
C ALA A 351 -7.47 6.45 -1.89
N ASP A 352 -7.74 7.69 -2.28
CA ASP A 352 -6.72 8.67 -2.65
C ASP A 352 -5.81 9.05 -1.46
N HIS A 353 -6.36 9.12 -0.24
CA HIS A 353 -5.55 9.27 0.96
C HIS A 353 -4.68 8.02 1.22
N MET A 354 -5.27 6.82 1.09
CA MET A 354 -4.57 5.56 1.33
C MET A 354 -3.41 5.33 0.35
N GLU A 355 -3.49 5.85 -0.88
CA GLU A 355 -2.36 5.82 -1.83
C GLU A 355 -1.14 6.63 -1.35
N LYS A 356 -1.34 7.62 -0.47
CA LYS A 356 -0.28 8.42 0.14
C LYS A 356 0.41 7.67 1.30
N ILE A 357 -0.15 6.54 1.76
CA ILE A 357 0.36 5.75 2.90
C ILE A 357 1.39 4.72 2.42
N ALA A 358 2.60 4.75 2.98
CA ALA A 358 3.70 3.83 2.65
C ALA A 358 4.00 3.77 1.13
N SER A 359 4.82 2.81 0.70
CA SER A 359 5.05 2.52 -0.72
C SER A 359 4.11 1.42 -1.21
N GLY A 360 3.95 1.28 -2.54
CA GLY A 360 3.10 0.24 -3.14
C GLY A 360 3.48 -1.17 -2.68
N PHE A 361 4.76 -1.53 -2.70
CA PHE A 361 5.23 -2.85 -2.25
C PHE A 361 5.01 -3.14 -0.76
N ILE A 362 4.82 -2.11 0.07
CA ILE A 362 4.38 -2.28 1.47
C ILE A 362 2.87 -2.47 1.52
N ARG A 363 2.09 -1.65 0.80
CA ARG A 363 0.61 -1.78 0.77
C ARG A 363 0.13 -3.11 0.17
N ASN A 364 0.91 -3.70 -0.73
CA ASN A 364 0.64 -5.00 -1.34
C ASN A 364 0.68 -6.17 -0.34
N THR A 365 1.27 -5.97 0.84
CA THR A 365 1.41 -7.03 1.86
C THR A 365 0.83 -6.61 3.21
N ALA A 366 0.93 -5.33 3.58
CA ALA A 366 0.33 -4.79 4.80
C ALA A 366 -1.19 -4.94 4.76
N SER A 367 -1.78 -5.44 5.87
CA SER A 367 -3.23 -5.62 5.98
C SER A 367 -3.90 -4.55 6.83
N ILE A 368 -5.20 -4.35 6.60
CA ILE A 368 -6.02 -3.45 7.42
C ILE A 368 -6.03 -3.88 8.90
N GLY A 369 -6.10 -5.19 9.15
CA GLY A 369 -6.09 -5.73 10.51
C GLY A 369 -4.77 -5.51 11.23
N GLY A 370 -3.65 -5.80 10.55
CA GLY A 370 -2.32 -5.54 11.11
C GLY A 370 -2.11 -4.07 11.43
N ASN A 371 -2.59 -3.18 10.57
CA ASN A 371 -2.54 -1.73 10.79
C ASN A 371 -3.31 -1.30 12.05
N LEU A 372 -4.55 -1.76 12.23
CA LEU A 372 -5.37 -1.43 13.40
C LEU A 372 -4.83 -2.02 14.70
N VAL A 373 -4.36 -3.28 14.68
CA VAL A 373 -3.72 -3.91 15.84
C VAL A 373 -2.45 -3.16 16.22
N MET A 374 -1.65 -2.70 15.26
CA MET A 374 -0.48 -1.87 15.53
C MET A 374 -0.86 -0.51 16.12
N ALA A 375 -1.90 0.15 15.60
CA ALA A 375 -2.39 1.41 16.14
C ALA A 375 -2.86 1.26 17.60
N HIS A 376 -3.48 0.12 17.94
CA HIS A 376 -3.88 -0.18 19.32
C HIS A 376 -2.71 -0.48 20.25
N LYS A 377 -1.74 -1.29 19.79
CA LYS A 377 -0.68 -1.85 20.66
C LYS A 377 0.63 -1.09 20.68
N LYS A 378 1.05 -0.53 19.53
CA LYS A 378 2.42 -0.04 19.31
C LYS A 378 2.51 1.48 19.14
N TRP A 379 1.46 2.20 19.51
CA TRP A 379 1.37 3.66 19.36
C TRP A 379 1.63 4.11 17.91
N PHE A 380 1.22 3.25 16.97
CA PHE A 380 1.51 3.44 15.56
C PHE A 380 0.67 4.60 15.01
N PRO A 381 1.29 5.66 14.42
CA PRO A 381 0.58 6.82 13.89
C PRO A 381 -0.12 6.47 12.57
N SER A 382 -1.26 5.77 12.68
CA SER A 382 -1.99 5.26 11.54
C SER A 382 -2.88 6.32 10.89
N ASP A 383 -2.68 6.54 9.59
CA ASP A 383 -3.61 7.28 8.74
C ASP A 383 -4.95 6.52 8.56
N ILE A 384 -4.92 5.19 8.47
CA ILE A 384 -6.11 4.35 8.26
C ILE A 384 -7.04 4.39 9.48
N SER A 385 -6.48 4.33 10.69
CA SER A 385 -7.28 4.43 11.92
C SER A 385 -8.05 5.75 11.99
N THR A 386 -7.40 6.86 11.63
CA THR A 386 -8.04 8.18 11.61
C THR A 386 -9.18 8.25 10.61
N LEU A 387 -8.98 7.72 9.39
CA LEU A 387 -10.01 7.67 8.35
C LEU A 387 -11.24 6.87 8.80
N LEU A 388 -11.03 5.66 9.32
CA LEU A 388 -12.10 4.77 9.78
C LEU A 388 -12.85 5.33 11.00
N LEU A 389 -12.13 6.03 11.88
CA LEU A 389 -12.73 6.66 13.07
C LEU A 389 -13.65 7.84 12.68
N ALA A 390 -13.30 8.60 11.65
CA ALA A 390 -14.16 9.65 11.11
C ALA A 390 -15.45 9.08 10.52
N LEU A 391 -15.38 7.93 9.85
CA LEU A 391 -16.54 7.26 9.29
C LEU A 391 -17.44 6.57 10.31
N GLY A 392 -17.04 6.46 11.58
CA GLY A 392 -17.79 5.70 12.58
C GLY A 392 -17.73 4.19 12.32
N SER A 393 -16.62 3.70 11.78
CA SER A 393 -16.40 2.27 11.55
C SER A 393 -16.45 1.45 12.84
N SER A 394 -16.73 0.15 12.67
CA SER A 394 -16.72 -0.84 13.75
C SER A 394 -15.78 -1.99 13.40
N VAL A 395 -15.37 -2.76 14.39
CA VAL A 395 -14.53 -3.95 14.23
C VAL A 395 -15.17 -5.15 14.90
N THR A 396 -14.93 -6.33 14.35
CA THR A 396 -15.31 -7.61 14.99
C THR A 396 -14.05 -8.29 15.49
N ILE A 397 -13.99 -8.59 16.77
CA ILE A 397 -12.90 -9.35 17.39
C ILE A 397 -13.38 -10.72 17.87
N MET A 398 -12.47 -11.67 17.91
CA MET A 398 -12.67 -13.00 18.47
C MET A 398 -11.72 -13.19 19.66
N THR A 399 -12.25 -13.59 20.81
CA THR A 399 -11.44 -13.98 21.98
C THR A 399 -11.90 -15.35 22.47
N GLY A 400 -11.07 -16.36 22.27
CA GLY A 400 -11.51 -17.76 22.41
C GLY A 400 -12.70 -18.05 21.47
N ALA A 401 -13.80 -18.59 22.01
CA ALA A 401 -15.02 -18.85 21.24
C ALA A 401 -15.95 -17.62 21.08
N LYS A 402 -15.71 -16.55 21.84
CA LYS A 402 -16.60 -15.38 21.87
C LYS A 402 -16.24 -14.42 20.74
N ARG A 403 -17.24 -14.00 19.98
CA ARG A 403 -17.16 -12.91 19.01
C ARG A 403 -17.83 -11.67 19.57
N GLU A 404 -17.23 -10.51 19.31
CA GLU A 404 -17.73 -9.23 19.79
C GLU A 404 -17.54 -8.16 18.72
N LYS A 405 -18.57 -7.36 18.48
CA LYS A 405 -18.52 -6.19 17.61
C LYS A 405 -18.39 -4.94 18.46
N LEU A 406 -17.42 -4.09 18.11
CA LEU A 406 -17.07 -2.87 18.82
C LEU A 406 -17.02 -1.71 17.84
N THR A 407 -17.45 -0.53 18.26
CA THR A 407 -17.05 0.68 17.56
C THR A 407 -15.53 0.81 17.59
N LEU A 408 -14.95 1.51 16.61
CA LEU A 408 -13.50 1.69 16.57
C LEU A 408 -12.99 2.50 17.79
N GLU A 409 -13.81 3.39 18.34
CA GLU A 409 -13.50 4.13 19.56
C GLU A 409 -13.46 3.22 20.80
N GLU A 410 -14.43 2.32 20.96
CA GLU A 410 -14.41 1.30 22.02
C GLU A 410 -13.20 0.36 21.89
N PHE A 411 -12.87 -0.05 20.66
CA PHE A 411 -11.71 -0.88 20.39
C PHE A 411 -10.41 -0.21 20.85
N PHE A 412 -10.22 1.07 20.55
CA PHE A 412 -9.00 1.78 20.95
C PHE A 412 -8.92 2.11 22.44
N ASN A 413 -10.06 2.37 23.08
CA ASN A 413 -10.13 2.65 24.52
C ASN A 413 -9.98 1.38 25.39
N ARG A 414 -10.02 0.19 24.80
CA ARG A 414 -9.78 -1.06 25.54
C ARG A 414 -8.32 -1.18 25.97
N PRO A 415 -8.06 -1.82 27.12
CA PRO A 415 -6.73 -2.30 27.46
C PRO A 415 -6.15 -3.14 26.33
N GLU A 416 -4.82 -3.21 26.26
CA GLU A 416 -4.12 -4.06 25.31
C GLU A 416 -4.58 -5.51 25.47
N PHE A 417 -5.23 -6.05 24.43
CA PHE A 417 -5.72 -7.43 24.48
C PHE A 417 -4.57 -8.39 24.22
N ASP A 418 -4.64 -9.58 24.82
CA ASP A 418 -3.64 -10.63 24.62
C ASP A 418 -3.67 -11.12 23.16
N SER A 419 -2.57 -10.90 22.42
CA SER A 419 -2.46 -11.33 21.01
C SER A 419 -2.43 -12.85 20.87
N ALA A 420 -2.13 -13.59 21.95
CA ALA A 420 -2.18 -15.04 21.93
C ALA A 420 -3.63 -15.55 21.94
N ARG A 421 -4.62 -14.74 22.34
CA ARG A 421 -6.02 -15.18 22.52
C ARG A 421 -7.03 -14.39 21.72
N THR A 422 -6.68 -13.18 21.29
CA THR A 422 -7.59 -12.26 20.61
C THR A 422 -7.14 -11.99 19.17
N VAL A 423 -8.06 -12.17 18.23
CA VAL A 423 -7.87 -11.94 16.80
C VAL A 423 -8.87 -10.90 16.31
N LEU A 424 -8.39 -9.91 15.57
CA LEU A 424 -9.25 -9.01 14.81
C LEU A 424 -9.74 -9.73 13.54
N LEU A 425 -11.05 -9.90 13.39
CA LEU A 425 -11.66 -10.65 12.28
C LEU A 425 -11.99 -9.76 11.08
N SER A 426 -12.74 -8.69 11.31
CA SER A 426 -13.24 -7.83 10.24
C SER A 426 -13.40 -6.38 10.68
N VAL A 427 -13.49 -5.49 9.68
CA VAL A 427 -13.74 -4.06 9.82
C VAL A 427 -14.99 -3.72 9.03
N TRP A 428 -15.98 -3.14 9.69
CA TRP A 428 -17.20 -2.62 9.09
C TRP A 428 -17.04 -1.13 8.77
N VAL A 429 -17.29 -0.76 7.51
CA VAL A 429 -17.18 0.61 7.01
C VAL A 429 -18.55 1.05 6.45
N PRO A 430 -19.26 1.98 7.12
CA PRO A 430 -20.62 2.35 6.72
C PRO A 430 -20.66 3.19 5.44
N PHE A 431 -21.75 3.05 4.67
CA PHE A 431 -22.14 4.03 3.66
C PHE A 431 -22.74 5.24 4.35
N TRP A 432 -22.35 6.43 3.88
CA TRP A 432 -22.96 7.68 4.33
C TRP A 432 -23.78 8.29 3.20
N THR A 433 -25.02 8.63 3.54
CA THR A 433 -25.95 9.34 2.66
C THR A 433 -26.45 10.59 3.34
N PRO A 434 -26.68 11.69 2.60
CA PRO A 434 -27.37 12.85 3.14
C PRO A 434 -28.72 12.44 3.75
N MET A 435 -29.13 13.09 4.84
CA MET A 435 -30.50 12.91 5.33
C MET A 435 -31.48 13.43 4.27
N LYS A 436 -32.51 12.63 3.94
CA LYS A 436 -33.40 12.94 2.81
C LYS A 436 -34.20 14.23 3.09
N THR A 437 -34.27 15.08 2.05
CA THR A 437 -35.02 16.34 1.85
C THR A 437 -34.43 17.60 2.47
N GLY A 438 -33.93 18.51 1.62
CA GLY A 438 -33.67 19.94 1.92
C GLY A 438 -32.19 20.35 2.05
N GLY A 439 -31.52 20.73 0.95
CA GLY A 439 -30.21 21.43 0.97
C GLY A 439 -29.05 20.76 1.74
N HIS A 440 -29.20 19.49 2.13
CA HIS A 440 -28.20 18.72 2.89
C HIS A 440 -27.02 18.35 1.99
N THR A 441 -25.82 18.72 2.43
CA THR A 441 -24.55 18.43 1.78
C THR A 441 -23.67 17.63 2.73
N LEU A 442 -23.29 16.44 2.30
CA LEU A 442 -22.33 15.60 3.02
C LEU A 442 -20.90 16.00 2.62
N LEU A 443 -20.11 16.41 3.61
CA LEU A 443 -18.73 16.83 3.45
C LEU A 443 -17.81 15.77 4.04
N PHE A 444 -16.80 15.36 3.26
CA PHE A 444 -15.70 14.55 3.78
C PHE A 444 -14.38 15.10 3.27
N GLU A 445 -13.45 15.35 4.19
CA GLU A 445 -12.10 15.76 3.86
C GLU A 445 -11.10 15.04 4.75
N SER A 446 -9.91 14.78 4.22
CA SER A 446 -8.82 14.18 4.98
C SER A 446 -7.54 14.97 4.77
N TYR A 447 -6.74 15.03 5.83
CA TYR A 447 -5.53 15.84 5.88
C TYR A 447 -4.37 15.03 6.42
N ARG A 448 -3.18 15.32 5.89
CA ARG A 448 -1.94 14.67 6.30
C ARG A 448 -0.80 15.66 6.18
N ALA A 449 -0.11 15.89 7.30
CA ALA A 449 1.13 16.63 7.32
C ALA A 449 2.27 15.66 7.63
N SER A 450 3.25 15.58 6.75
CA SER A 450 4.38 14.65 6.88
C SER A 450 5.63 15.25 6.23
N PRO A 451 6.84 14.73 6.55
CA PRO A 451 8.07 15.21 5.93
C PRO A 451 8.10 15.10 4.40
N ARG A 452 7.28 14.21 3.81
CA ARG A 452 7.22 13.97 2.36
C ARG A 452 5.77 13.76 1.95
N PRO A 453 5.26 14.44 0.91
CA PRO A 453 3.84 14.42 0.57
C PRO A 453 3.33 13.05 0.09
N LEU A 454 4.20 12.25 -0.54
CA LEU A 454 3.86 10.97 -1.15
C LEU A 454 4.64 9.83 -0.51
N GLY A 455 3.92 8.94 0.20
CA GLY A 455 4.44 7.67 0.68
C GLY A 455 5.62 7.76 1.68
N ASN A 456 5.96 6.60 2.24
CA ASN A 456 7.27 6.35 2.86
C ASN A 456 7.76 7.36 3.94
N ALA A 457 6.81 7.98 4.64
CA ALA A 457 7.06 8.83 5.79
C ALA A 457 5.86 8.74 6.74
N LEU A 458 6.13 8.73 8.05
CA LEU A 458 5.09 8.84 9.07
C LEU A 458 4.60 10.28 9.15
N ALA A 459 3.31 10.46 9.47
CA ALA A 459 2.71 11.76 9.61
C ALA A 459 3.14 12.44 10.94
N TYR A 460 3.33 13.76 10.89
CA TYR A 460 3.38 14.61 12.09
C TYR A 460 2.00 14.80 12.73
N ALA A 461 0.96 14.83 11.89
CA ALA A 461 -0.44 14.80 12.28
C ALA A 461 -1.26 14.42 11.05
N ASN A 462 -2.38 13.73 11.26
CA ASN A 462 -3.38 13.48 10.26
C ASN A 462 -4.78 13.73 10.83
N ALA A 463 -5.74 13.93 9.95
CA ALA A 463 -7.12 14.17 10.30
C ALA A 463 -8.06 13.67 9.21
N ALA A 464 -9.28 13.31 9.61
CA ALA A 464 -10.36 12.98 8.70
C ALA A 464 -11.66 13.50 9.31
N PHE A 465 -12.38 14.30 8.53
CA PHE A 465 -13.59 14.96 8.99
C PHE A 465 -14.74 14.58 8.08
N LEU A 466 -15.88 14.28 8.71
CA LEU A 466 -17.14 14.02 8.04
C LEU A 466 -18.19 14.93 8.67
N ALA A 467 -18.94 15.67 7.85
CA ALA A 467 -20.02 16.53 8.34
C ALA A 467 -21.22 16.47 7.41
N ASP A 468 -22.42 16.55 7.96
CA ASP A 468 -23.61 16.91 7.20
C ASP A 468 -23.96 18.36 7.52
N VAL A 469 -24.03 19.17 6.48
CA VAL A 469 -24.37 20.59 6.58
C VAL A 469 -25.54 20.91 5.69
N ASN A 470 -26.38 21.88 6.08
CA ASN A 470 -27.45 22.38 5.23
C ASN A 470 -27.39 23.91 5.14
N LEU A 471 -27.64 24.44 3.93
CA LEU A 471 -27.71 25.88 3.72
C LEU A 471 -29.02 26.43 4.30
N THR A 472 -28.90 27.46 5.12
CA THR A 472 -30.02 28.23 5.70
C THR A 472 -29.91 29.70 5.29
N GLU A 473 -30.95 30.50 5.55
CA GLU A 473 -30.94 31.96 5.31
C GLU A 473 -29.78 32.68 6.01
N ASN A 474 -29.24 32.11 7.09
CA ASN A 474 -28.19 32.72 7.90
C ASN A 474 -26.80 32.09 7.65
N GLY A 475 -26.69 31.14 6.71
CA GLY A 475 -25.46 30.42 6.38
C GLY A 475 -25.57 28.89 6.55
N TYR A 476 -24.43 28.20 6.60
CA TYR A 476 -24.37 26.73 6.70
C TYR A 476 -24.55 26.25 8.15
N LEU A 477 -25.65 25.54 8.41
CA LEU A 477 -25.92 24.84 9.66
C LEU A 477 -25.23 23.46 9.65
N VAL A 478 -24.62 23.06 10.77
CA VAL A 478 -24.03 21.72 10.94
C VAL A 478 -25.03 20.79 11.62
N ASN A 479 -25.52 19.77 10.91
CA ASN A 479 -26.46 18.79 11.46
C ASN A 479 -25.77 17.73 12.30
N PHE A 480 -24.64 17.22 11.82
CA PHE A 480 -23.73 16.42 12.60
C PHE A 480 -22.30 16.59 12.08
N ILE A 481 -21.33 16.29 12.93
CA ILE A 481 -19.92 16.32 12.55
C ILE A 481 -19.11 15.30 13.32
N HIS A 482 -18.18 14.68 12.60
CA HIS A 482 -17.20 13.75 13.08
C HIS A 482 -15.80 14.32 12.81
N LEU A 483 -15.03 14.56 13.87
CA LEU A 483 -13.70 15.14 13.82
C LEU A 483 -12.67 14.15 14.35
N ALA A 484 -12.13 13.29 13.49
CA ALA A 484 -11.06 12.37 13.87
C ALA A 484 -9.69 13.00 13.63
N TYR A 485 -8.83 12.91 14.65
CA TYR A 485 -7.44 13.33 14.59
C TYR A 485 -6.54 12.15 14.97
N GLY A 486 -5.38 12.05 14.32
CA GLY A 486 -4.40 11.03 14.66
C GLY A 486 -2.97 11.50 14.40
N ALA A 487 -2.02 10.63 14.74
CA ALA A 487 -0.60 10.86 14.59
C ALA A 487 -0.06 12.14 15.24
N PHE A 488 -0.78 12.79 16.17
CA PHE A 488 -0.39 14.08 16.76
C PHE A 488 0.39 13.95 18.08
N GLY A 489 0.90 12.75 18.38
CA GLY A 489 1.64 12.47 19.61
C GLY A 489 0.81 11.83 20.71
N THR A 490 -0.19 11.03 20.34
CA THR A 490 -1.02 10.22 21.24
C THR A 490 -0.92 8.75 20.89
N LYS A 491 -1.33 7.88 21.82
CA LYS A 491 -1.38 6.43 21.61
C LYS A 491 -2.10 6.01 20.32
N HIS A 492 -3.27 6.57 20.04
CA HIS A 492 -4.05 6.27 18.85
C HIS A 492 -4.84 7.50 18.38
N ALA A 493 -5.55 7.36 17.25
CA ALA A 493 -6.47 8.38 16.76
C ALA A 493 -7.66 8.56 17.72
N VAL A 494 -8.18 9.78 17.81
CA VAL A 494 -9.28 10.15 18.71
C VAL A 494 -10.31 11.03 18.01
N ARG A 495 -11.55 11.01 18.52
CA ARG A 495 -12.62 11.92 18.13
C ARG A 495 -12.61 13.15 19.02
N ALA A 496 -12.68 14.34 18.43
CA ALA A 496 -12.78 15.59 19.18
C ALA A 496 -14.23 15.84 19.64
N ARG A 497 -14.81 14.91 20.42
CA ARG A 497 -16.23 14.89 20.84
C ARG A 497 -16.73 16.24 21.36
N LYS A 498 -15.96 16.87 22.26
CA LYS A 498 -16.32 18.19 22.81
C LYS A 498 -16.46 19.27 21.73
N VAL A 499 -15.64 19.21 20.67
CA VAL A 499 -15.70 20.15 19.54
C VAL A 499 -16.89 19.79 18.63
N GLU A 500 -17.14 18.50 18.43
CA GLU A 500 -18.31 18.01 17.67
C GLU A 500 -19.63 18.45 18.31
N ASP A 501 -19.76 18.26 19.63
CA ASP A 501 -20.92 18.68 20.41
C ASP A 501 -21.11 20.20 20.36
N TYR A 502 -20.01 20.96 20.37
CA TYR A 502 -20.06 22.42 20.27
C TYR A 502 -20.54 22.90 18.89
N LEU A 503 -20.16 22.22 17.81
CA LEU A 503 -20.45 22.61 16.43
C LEU A 503 -21.83 22.14 15.95
N THR A 504 -22.28 20.97 16.42
CA THR A 504 -23.59 20.42 16.08
C THR A 504 -24.72 21.40 16.43
N GLY A 505 -25.60 21.67 15.48
CA GLY A 505 -26.70 22.63 15.60
C GLY A 505 -26.30 24.10 15.47
N LYS A 506 -25.04 24.43 15.12
CA LYS A 506 -24.60 25.81 14.90
C LYS A 506 -24.43 26.16 13.44
N ILE A 507 -24.64 27.44 13.16
CA ILE A 507 -24.33 28.06 11.88
C ILE A 507 -22.85 28.45 11.86
N ILE A 508 -22.13 28.01 10.83
CA ILE A 508 -20.71 28.30 10.66
C ILE A 508 -20.52 29.79 10.34
N ASN A 509 -19.85 30.50 11.26
CA ASN A 509 -19.38 31.86 11.09
C ASN A 509 -18.00 32.04 11.74
N VAL A 510 -17.41 33.24 11.59
CA VAL A 510 -16.07 33.54 12.11
C VAL A 510 -15.95 33.25 13.60
N ASN A 511 -16.94 33.64 14.41
CA ASN A 511 -16.90 33.47 15.86
C ASN A 511 -17.03 32.01 16.26
N VAL A 512 -17.94 31.26 15.62
CA VAL A 512 -18.13 29.83 15.87
C VAL A 512 -16.87 29.04 15.51
N LEU A 513 -16.24 29.33 14.35
CA LEU A 513 -15.00 28.66 13.97
C LEU A 513 -13.85 29.04 14.92
N TYR A 514 -13.74 30.30 15.31
CA TYR A 514 -12.70 30.75 16.24
C TYR A 514 -12.77 30.05 17.60
N GLU A 515 -13.98 29.93 18.17
CA GLU A 515 -14.18 29.21 19.43
C GLU A 515 -13.97 27.70 19.27
N ALA A 516 -14.38 27.10 18.15
CA ALA A 516 -14.08 25.70 17.85
C ALA A 516 -12.56 25.46 17.74
N ILE A 517 -11.80 26.40 17.17
CA ILE A 517 -10.33 26.34 17.10
C ILE A 517 -9.69 26.44 18.49
N LYS A 518 -10.21 27.30 19.38
CA LYS A 518 -9.76 27.34 20.78
C LYS A 518 -10.02 26.01 21.48
N LEU A 519 -11.21 25.46 21.29
CA LEU A 519 -11.63 24.22 21.93
C LEU A 519 -10.81 23.02 21.43
N VAL A 520 -10.54 22.91 20.13
CA VAL A 520 -9.71 21.82 19.59
C VAL A 520 -8.28 21.87 20.14
N LYS A 521 -7.70 23.07 20.29
CA LYS A 521 -6.35 23.26 20.85
C LYS A 521 -6.19 22.79 22.30
N VAL A 522 -7.26 22.73 23.08
CA VAL A 522 -7.23 22.26 24.47
C VAL A 522 -7.74 20.83 24.64
N THR A 523 -8.37 20.26 23.61
CA THR A 523 -8.96 18.90 23.67
C THR A 523 -8.17 17.86 22.88
N VAL A 524 -7.48 18.28 21.83
CA VAL A 524 -6.63 17.44 20.98
C VAL A 524 -5.19 17.92 21.17
N VAL A 525 -4.59 17.45 22.26
CA VAL A 525 -3.27 17.91 22.72
C VAL A 525 -2.27 16.76 22.62
N PRO A 526 -1.07 16.99 22.05
CA PRO A 526 0.01 16.01 22.09
C PRO A 526 0.37 15.58 23.51
N GLU A 527 0.71 14.30 23.72
CA GLU A 527 1.20 13.83 25.01
C GLU A 527 2.59 14.43 25.32
N ARG A 528 2.90 14.51 26.63
CA ARG A 528 4.19 15.00 27.10
C ARG A 528 5.33 14.16 26.52
N GLY A 529 6.35 14.82 25.96
CA GLY A 529 7.48 14.15 25.31
C GLY A 529 7.31 13.95 23.80
N THR A 530 6.17 14.33 23.23
CA THR A 530 5.98 14.37 21.77
C THR A 530 6.97 15.35 21.13
N THR A 531 7.61 14.94 20.03
CA THR A 531 8.47 15.81 19.22
C THR A 531 7.63 16.87 18.47
N TYR A 532 8.07 18.12 18.48
CA TYR A 532 7.42 19.26 17.80
C TYR A 532 5.95 19.48 18.23
N PRO A 533 5.62 19.51 19.53
CA PRO A 533 4.23 19.54 19.99
C PRO A 533 3.50 20.82 19.54
N GLU A 534 4.15 21.98 19.51
CA GLU A 534 3.54 23.24 19.07
C GLU A 534 3.19 23.22 17.58
N PHE A 535 4.06 22.61 16.76
CA PHE A 535 3.81 22.42 15.33
C PHE A 535 2.63 21.48 15.12
N ARG A 536 2.56 20.36 15.84
CA ARG A 536 1.44 19.42 15.77
C ARG A 536 0.13 20.07 16.21
N SER A 537 0.10 20.78 17.34
CA SER A 537 -1.08 21.54 17.78
C SER A 537 -1.53 22.60 16.76
N SER A 538 -0.58 23.24 16.08
CA SER A 538 -0.88 24.20 15.00
C SER A 538 -1.48 23.52 13.77
N LEU A 539 -0.99 22.33 13.40
CA LEU A 539 -1.56 21.52 12.31
C LEU A 539 -3.01 21.10 12.62
N ILE A 540 -3.28 20.64 13.83
CA ILE A 540 -4.62 20.25 14.29
C ILE A 540 -5.62 21.40 14.11
N ALA A 541 -5.27 22.61 14.59
CA ALA A 541 -6.08 23.80 14.38
C ALA A 541 -6.21 24.18 12.90
N GLY A 542 -5.11 24.08 12.15
CA GLY A 542 -5.07 24.39 10.72
C GLY A 542 -5.95 23.47 9.87
N PHE A 543 -6.05 22.18 10.22
CA PHE A 543 -6.96 21.24 9.54
C PHE A 543 -8.42 21.64 9.75
N LEU A 544 -8.84 21.96 10.98
CA LEU A 544 -10.21 22.41 11.27
C LEU A 544 -10.54 23.72 10.54
N PHE A 545 -9.61 24.67 10.55
CA PHE A 545 -9.75 25.91 9.78
C PHE A 545 -9.93 25.63 8.29
N LYS A 546 -9.06 24.78 7.71
CA LYS A 546 -9.12 24.44 6.28
C LYS A 546 -10.46 23.77 5.92
N PHE A 547 -11.04 22.98 6.82
CA PHE A 547 -12.34 22.34 6.58
C PHE A 547 -13.50 23.35 6.48
N PHE A 548 -13.52 24.38 7.34
CA PHE A 548 -14.66 25.28 7.45
C PHE A 548 -14.49 26.66 6.79
N HIS A 549 -13.26 27.12 6.53
CA HIS A 549 -13.04 28.51 6.07
C HIS A 549 -13.82 28.87 4.80
N GLY A 550 -14.00 27.93 3.86
CA GLY A 550 -14.75 28.13 2.62
C GLY A 550 -16.26 28.29 2.80
N PHE A 551 -16.80 28.03 4.00
CA PHE A 551 -18.22 28.17 4.33
C PHE A 551 -18.55 29.47 5.08
N ILE A 552 -17.53 30.28 5.39
CA ILE A 552 -17.70 31.54 6.13
C ILE A 552 -18.05 32.66 5.17
N GLY A 553 -19.12 33.41 5.46
CA GLY A 553 -19.45 34.64 4.73
C GLY A 553 -20.01 34.42 3.32
N VAL A 554 -20.51 33.21 3.03
CA VAL A 554 -21.24 32.93 1.79
C VAL A 554 -22.64 33.56 1.92
N ASP A 555 -22.90 34.60 1.12
CA ASP A 555 -24.22 35.24 1.02
C ASP A 555 -25.19 34.31 0.25
N PRO A 556 -26.32 33.88 0.87
CA PRO A 556 -27.31 33.04 0.20
C PRO A 556 -27.84 33.65 -1.11
N ALA A 557 -27.83 34.99 -1.25
CA ALA A 557 -28.30 35.68 -2.45
C ALA A 557 -27.41 35.47 -3.70
N PHE A 558 -26.17 35.02 -3.52
CA PHE A 558 -25.22 34.75 -4.62
C PHE A 558 -25.09 33.27 -4.97
N VAL A 559 -25.82 32.38 -4.28
CA VAL A 559 -25.82 30.94 -4.51
C VAL A 559 -27.05 30.56 -5.34
N GLU A 560 -27.08 30.97 -6.61
CA GLU A 560 -28.11 30.52 -7.57
C GLU A 560 -27.95 29.03 -7.96
N ASP A 561 -26.84 28.39 -7.57
CA ASP A 561 -26.52 27.02 -7.94
C ASP A 561 -25.69 26.36 -6.82
N GLU A 562 -26.25 25.36 -6.13
CA GLU A 562 -25.56 24.53 -5.12
C GLU A 562 -24.25 23.94 -5.67
N SER A 563 -24.16 23.77 -6.99
CA SER A 563 -22.94 23.31 -7.66
C SER A 563 -21.76 24.27 -7.47
N LYS A 564 -21.97 25.59 -7.32
CA LYS A 564 -20.88 26.60 -7.29
C LYS A 564 -20.10 26.63 -5.97
N VAL A 565 -20.71 26.28 -4.82
CA VAL A 565 -19.99 26.21 -3.52
C VAL A 565 -19.16 24.92 -3.43
N ILE A 566 -19.71 23.80 -3.93
CA ILE A 566 -18.95 22.58 -4.17
C ILE A 566 -17.84 22.85 -5.18
N THR A 567 -18.08 23.69 -6.19
CA THR A 567 -17.09 24.11 -7.19
C THR A 567 -15.99 25.00 -6.60
N TYR A 568 -16.28 25.88 -5.64
CA TYR A 568 -15.27 26.69 -4.92
C TYR A 568 -14.34 25.81 -4.07
N ASN A 569 -14.89 24.80 -3.39
CA ASN A 569 -14.08 23.75 -2.75
C ASN A 569 -13.38 22.86 -3.79
N LYS A 570 -13.95 22.64 -4.97
CA LYS A 570 -13.29 21.96 -6.09
C LYS A 570 -12.10 22.76 -6.60
N TYR A 571 -12.14 24.09 -6.68
CA TYR A 571 -11.00 24.89 -7.14
C TYR A 571 -9.82 24.91 -6.13
N PHE A 572 -10.10 24.83 -4.83
CA PHE A 572 -9.03 24.72 -3.81
C PHE A 572 -8.61 23.28 -3.50
N CYS A 573 -9.50 22.29 -3.65
CA CYS A 573 -9.22 20.86 -3.40
C CYS A 573 -8.73 20.13 -4.67
N ALA A 574 -9.06 20.60 -5.88
CA ALA A 574 -8.41 20.18 -7.14
C ALA A 574 -6.98 20.70 -7.29
N SER A 575 -6.47 21.44 -6.29
CA SER A 575 -5.04 21.66 -6.15
C SER A 575 -4.27 20.43 -5.65
N ASP A 576 -4.94 19.29 -5.37
CA ASP A 576 -4.33 17.94 -5.45
C ASP A 576 -4.04 17.65 -6.94
N LYS A 577 -3.09 18.43 -7.46
CA LYS A 577 -2.51 18.37 -8.78
C LYS A 577 -2.28 16.90 -9.11
N GLN A 578 -2.84 16.47 -10.24
CA GLN A 578 -2.22 15.48 -11.11
C GLN A 578 -0.71 15.66 -10.95
N ALA A 579 -0.02 14.68 -10.34
CA ALA A 579 1.39 14.83 -9.99
C ALA A 579 2.09 15.37 -11.23
N LEU A 580 2.53 16.64 -11.17
CA LEU A 580 3.12 17.32 -12.31
C LEU A 580 4.23 16.39 -12.80
N ILE A 581 4.06 15.84 -14.01
CA ILE A 581 5.05 14.95 -14.60
C ILE A 581 6.36 15.71 -14.57
N SER A 582 7.39 15.12 -13.98
CA SER A 582 8.65 15.82 -13.81
C SER A 582 9.25 16.13 -15.18
N SER A 583 9.72 17.37 -15.37
CA SER A 583 10.40 17.81 -16.58
C SER A 583 11.74 18.46 -16.21
N ALA A 584 12.72 18.33 -17.10
CA ALA A 584 14.04 18.90 -16.90
C ALA A 584 14.69 19.20 -18.25
N LYS A 585 15.61 20.17 -18.26
CA LYS A 585 16.47 20.46 -19.40
C LYS A 585 17.92 20.40 -18.93
N GLN A 586 18.73 19.54 -19.55
CA GLN A 586 20.18 19.55 -19.40
C GLN A 586 20.82 20.05 -20.69
N SER A 587 21.82 20.91 -20.58
CA SER A 587 22.64 21.40 -21.68
C SER A 587 24.11 21.10 -21.38
N VAL A 588 24.78 20.43 -22.31
CA VAL A 588 26.19 20.07 -22.22
C VAL A 588 26.86 20.49 -23.52
N GLU A 589 27.97 21.21 -23.44
CA GLU A 589 28.79 21.52 -24.60
C GLU A 589 29.64 20.29 -24.95
N SER A 590 29.51 19.79 -26.18
CA SER A 590 30.29 18.64 -26.65
C SER A 590 31.35 19.10 -27.65
N THR A 591 32.58 18.62 -27.47
CA THR A 591 33.70 18.78 -28.41
C THR A 591 34.17 17.41 -28.88
N LYS A 592 34.54 17.30 -30.16
CA LYS A 592 35.13 16.08 -30.73
C LYS A 592 36.66 16.10 -30.76
N GLU A 593 37.27 17.16 -30.22
CA GLU A 593 38.72 17.37 -30.27
C GLU A 593 39.51 16.21 -29.63
N TYR A 594 39.00 15.64 -28.54
CA TYR A 594 39.65 14.56 -27.80
C TYR A 594 38.78 13.31 -27.65
N TYR A 595 38.29 12.74 -28.75
CA TYR A 595 37.40 11.57 -28.70
C TYR A 595 37.98 10.40 -27.86
N PRO A 596 37.23 9.82 -26.89
CA PRO A 596 35.79 10.02 -26.59
C PRO A 596 35.47 11.05 -25.46
N VAL A 597 36.43 11.88 -25.04
CA VAL A 597 36.22 12.90 -24.01
C VAL A 597 35.13 13.89 -24.45
N GLY A 598 34.13 14.13 -23.58
CA GLY A 598 32.98 15.00 -23.87
C GLY A 598 31.76 14.27 -24.43
N GLU A 599 31.86 12.97 -24.76
CA GLU A 599 30.71 12.17 -25.18
C GLU A 599 29.92 11.66 -23.96
N PRO A 600 28.58 11.46 -24.09
CA PRO A 600 27.72 10.90 -23.05
C PRO A 600 27.94 9.39 -22.88
N ILE A 601 29.15 8.98 -22.50
CA ILE A 601 29.52 7.57 -22.40
C ILE A 601 28.72 6.89 -21.28
N ILE A 602 28.13 5.74 -21.60
CA ILE A 602 27.45 4.89 -20.61
C ILE A 602 28.47 4.46 -19.56
N LYS A 603 28.13 4.62 -18.29
CA LYS A 603 28.97 4.16 -17.18
C LYS A 603 29.23 2.65 -17.33
N SER A 604 30.50 2.27 -17.32
CA SER A 604 30.89 0.86 -17.38
C SER A 604 30.20 0.06 -16.27
N GLY A 605 29.61 -1.07 -16.66
CA GLY A 605 28.84 -1.95 -15.77
C GLY A 605 27.46 -1.41 -15.35
N ALA A 606 26.95 -0.30 -15.90
CA ALA A 606 25.63 0.21 -15.51
C ALA A 606 24.48 -0.79 -15.77
N ALA A 607 24.54 -1.54 -16.88
CA ALA A 607 23.57 -2.61 -17.14
C ALA A 607 23.72 -3.79 -16.16
N ILE A 608 24.95 -4.08 -15.72
CA ILE A 608 25.24 -5.09 -14.68
C ILE A 608 24.71 -4.64 -13.31
N GLN A 609 24.78 -3.33 -13.01
CA GLN A 609 24.19 -2.78 -11.79
C GLN A 609 22.67 -2.85 -11.81
N ALA A 610 22.06 -2.77 -12.99
CA ALA A 610 20.62 -2.88 -13.17
C ALA A 610 20.12 -4.33 -13.09
N SER A 611 20.91 -5.29 -13.61
CA SER A 611 20.60 -6.73 -13.52
C SER A 611 20.86 -7.30 -12.12
#